data_AF-A0A0S8A7Y1-F1
#
_entry.id   AF-A0A0S8A7Y1-F1
#
_cell.length_a   1.000
_cell.length_b   1.000
_cell.length_c   1.000
_cell.angle_alpha   90.00
_cell.angle_beta   90.00
_cell.angle_gamma   90.00
#
_symmetry.space_group_name_H-M   'P 1'
#
loop_
_entity.id
_entity.type
_entity.pdbx_description
1 polymer ?
#
loop_
_entity_poly.entity_id
_entity_poly.type
_entity_poly.pdbx_seq_one_letter_code
_entity_poly.pdbx_strand_id
1 'polypeptide(L)'
;MTDPIEVQFDPPDLPKRFAKAGGDLEKELRQTMDQALYHIQDSVPSYPVASRKPQPFKSDKQRRFFFWALRSGRISVPYRRTGTLGRSLTIGQPGNIKEVRKLGQGVEGQFGTRTKYAPMVIGQRSQARYHQGTWWTLNEAGKKARPDINRLFAQMARRMADFIAGKGA
;
A
#
# COMPACT_ATOMS: atom_id res chain seq x y z
N MET A 1 29.91 51.33 -13.04
CA MET A 1 28.58 51.51 -12.44
C MET A 1 27.68 50.47 -13.11
N THR A 2 27.19 49.49 -12.36
CA THR A 2 26.24 48.49 -12.86
C THR A 2 24.84 48.93 -12.47
N ASP A 3 23.99 49.16 -13.45
CA ASP A 3 22.59 49.51 -13.23
C ASP A 3 21.83 48.32 -12.63
N PRO A 4 21.05 48.50 -11.54
CA PRO A 4 20.26 47.43 -10.96
C PRO A 4 19.13 47.03 -11.93
N ILE A 5 19.04 45.73 -12.23
CA ILE A 5 17.92 45.17 -12.99
C ILE A 5 16.71 45.12 -12.05
N GLU A 6 15.72 45.97 -12.30
CA GLU A 6 14.45 45.96 -11.58
C GLU A 6 13.54 44.88 -12.16
N VAL A 7 13.33 43.79 -11.41
CA VAL A 7 12.43 42.70 -11.81
C VAL A 7 11.02 43.00 -11.29
N GLN A 8 10.12 43.36 -12.19
CA GLN A 8 8.70 43.50 -11.89
C GLN A 8 7.98 42.17 -12.12
N PHE A 9 7.20 41.71 -11.13
CA PHE A 9 6.40 40.50 -11.22
C PHE A 9 4.96 40.86 -11.57
N ASP A 10 4.38 40.18 -12.57
CA ASP A 10 2.96 40.23 -12.87
C ASP A 10 2.36 38.82 -12.69
N PRO A 11 1.48 38.59 -11.70
CA PRO A 11 0.97 39.55 -10.72
C PRO A 11 2.00 39.92 -9.63
N PRO A 12 1.88 41.10 -8.99
CA PRO A 12 2.87 41.61 -8.03
C PRO A 12 2.97 40.79 -6.73
N ASP A 13 1.97 39.95 -6.43
CA ASP A 13 1.96 39.02 -5.31
C ASP A 13 2.54 37.64 -5.63
N LEU A 14 3.03 37.42 -6.86
CA LEU A 14 3.59 36.15 -7.32
C LEU A 14 4.70 35.59 -6.40
N PRO A 15 5.67 36.38 -5.90
CA PRO A 15 6.67 35.88 -4.95
C PRO A 15 6.05 35.37 -3.64
N LYS A 16 5.01 36.04 -3.13
CA LYS A 16 4.28 35.62 -1.92
C LYS A 16 3.52 34.32 -2.18
N ARG A 17 2.94 34.16 -3.37
CA ARG A 17 2.28 32.91 -3.79
C ARG A 17 3.25 31.76 -3.90
N PHE A 18 4.44 31.96 -4.45
CA PHE A 18 5.48 30.92 -4.50
C PHE A 18 5.94 30.49 -3.10
N ALA A 19 6.16 31.45 -2.20
CA ALA A 19 6.54 31.15 -0.81
C ALA A 19 5.44 30.38 -0.07
N LYS A 20 4.18 30.83 -0.19
CA LYS A 20 3.01 30.15 0.40
C LYS A 20 2.77 28.77 -0.24
N ALA A 21 2.88 28.69 -1.55
CA ALA A 21 2.75 27.44 -2.30
C ALA A 21 3.76 26.40 -1.85
N GLY A 22 4.97 26.76 -1.39
CA GLY A 22 5.90 25.79 -0.83
C GLY A 22 5.37 25.05 0.41
N GLY A 23 4.76 25.78 1.34
CA GLY A 23 4.12 25.19 2.53
C GLY A 23 2.83 24.43 2.21
N ASP A 24 1.98 25.03 1.37
CA ASP A 24 0.73 24.41 0.92
C ASP A 24 0.99 23.16 0.06
N LEU A 25 2.06 23.15 -0.75
CA LEU A 25 2.50 22.00 -1.54
C LEU A 25 2.88 20.82 -0.66
N GLU A 26 3.66 21.03 0.41
CA GLU A 26 4.00 19.92 1.32
C GLU A 26 2.73 19.33 1.95
N LYS A 27 1.80 20.19 2.37
CA LYS A 27 0.54 19.76 2.98
C LYS A 27 -0.33 18.98 1.98
N GLU A 28 -0.52 19.50 0.77
CA GLU A 28 -1.29 18.85 -0.30
C GLU A 28 -0.63 17.53 -0.74
N LEU A 29 0.70 17.49 -0.86
CA LEU A 29 1.44 16.26 -1.17
C LEU A 29 1.20 15.20 -0.10
N ARG A 30 1.26 15.56 1.18
CA ARG A 30 1.01 14.62 2.28
C ARG A 30 -0.43 14.11 2.26
N GLN A 31 -1.41 14.98 2.04
CA GLN A 31 -2.83 14.60 1.98
C GLN A 31 -3.13 13.71 0.77
N THR A 32 -2.60 14.07 -0.40
CA THR A 32 -2.72 13.29 -1.64
C THR A 32 -2.05 11.93 -1.49
N MET A 33 -0.87 11.88 -0.86
CA MET A 33 -0.20 10.60 -0.57
C MET A 33 -1.01 9.75 0.42
N ASP A 34 -1.59 10.34 1.47
CA ASP A 34 -2.44 9.62 2.42
C ASP A 34 -3.64 8.97 1.73
N GLN A 35 -4.32 9.73 0.85
CA GLN A 35 -5.40 9.24 -0.01
C GLN A 35 -4.93 8.16 -0.99
N ALA A 36 -3.74 8.29 -1.56
CA ALA A 36 -3.15 7.27 -2.42
C ALA A 36 -2.97 5.93 -1.70
N LEU A 37 -2.62 5.93 -0.40
CA LEU A 37 -2.50 4.71 0.39
C LEU A 37 -3.86 4.00 0.58
N TYR A 38 -4.97 4.74 0.66
CA TYR A 38 -6.30 4.13 0.65
C TYR A 38 -6.63 3.46 -0.68
N HIS A 39 -6.25 4.06 -1.82
CA HIS A 39 -6.42 3.40 -3.12
C HIS A 39 -5.62 2.09 -3.25
N ILE A 40 -4.45 2.00 -2.60
CA ILE A 40 -3.71 0.73 -2.52
C ILE A 40 -4.51 -0.30 -1.72
N GLN A 41 -5.05 0.08 -0.55
CA GLN A 41 -5.89 -0.79 0.25
C GLN A 41 -7.09 -1.31 -0.55
N ASP A 42 -7.82 -0.43 -1.23
CA ASP A 42 -9.02 -0.80 -1.99
C ASP A 42 -8.68 -1.72 -3.18
N SER A 43 -7.44 -1.64 -3.66
CA SER A 43 -6.90 -2.52 -4.69
C SER A 43 -6.46 -3.88 -4.16
N VAL A 44 -6.34 -4.07 -2.84
CA VAL A 44 -6.03 -5.37 -2.22
C VAL A 44 -7.21 -6.32 -2.47
N PRO A 45 -7.01 -7.43 -3.20
CA PRO A 45 -8.08 -8.38 -3.44
C PRO A 45 -8.53 -9.08 -2.15
N SER A 46 -9.77 -9.56 -2.16
CA SER A 46 -10.32 -10.35 -1.05
C SER A 46 -9.43 -11.55 -0.70
N TYR A 47 -9.46 -11.94 0.56
CA TYR A 47 -8.65 -13.04 1.08
C TYR A 47 -8.99 -14.34 0.35
N PRO A 48 -8.01 -15.06 -0.25
CA PRO A 48 -8.30 -16.26 -1.02
C PRO A 48 -8.95 -17.37 -0.17
N VAL A 49 -9.91 -18.07 -0.76
CA VAL A 49 -10.50 -19.28 -0.17
C VAL A 49 -9.43 -20.32 0.13
N ALA A 50 -9.70 -21.19 1.10
CA ALA A 50 -8.76 -22.25 1.45
C ALA A 50 -8.55 -23.18 0.24
N SER A 51 -7.29 -23.31 -0.18
CA SER A 51 -6.90 -24.27 -1.22
C SER A 51 -7.26 -25.70 -0.78
N ARG A 52 -7.94 -26.44 -1.65
CA ARG A 52 -8.29 -27.86 -1.45
C ARG A 52 -7.19 -28.82 -1.94
N LYS A 53 -5.96 -28.34 -2.11
CA LYS A 53 -4.82 -29.18 -2.48
C LYS A 53 -4.67 -30.31 -1.44
N PRO A 54 -4.57 -31.58 -1.86
CA PRO A 54 -4.43 -32.69 -0.93
C PRO A 54 -3.13 -32.53 -0.12
N GLN A 55 -3.19 -32.87 1.15
CA GLN A 55 -2.01 -32.91 2.01
C GLN A 55 -1.06 -33.99 1.48
N PRO A 56 0.20 -33.67 1.12
CA PRO A 56 1.14 -34.68 0.68
C PRO A 56 1.51 -35.58 1.86
N PHE A 57 1.21 -36.87 1.75
CA PHE A 57 1.69 -37.91 2.67
C PHE A 57 2.84 -38.67 2.00
N LYS A 58 3.88 -39.04 2.77
CA LYS A 58 5.03 -39.79 2.24
C LYS A 58 4.66 -41.23 1.88
N SER A 59 3.68 -41.79 2.58
CA SER A 59 3.20 -43.15 2.34
C SER A 59 1.74 -43.34 2.74
N ASP A 60 1.14 -44.37 2.18
CA ASP A 60 -0.23 -44.76 2.50
C ASP A 60 -0.39 -45.19 3.96
N LYS A 61 0.65 -45.79 4.54
CA LYS A 61 0.71 -46.13 5.97
C LYS A 61 0.65 -44.86 6.84
N GLN A 62 1.41 -43.83 6.47
CA GLN A 62 1.39 -42.54 7.18
C GLN A 62 0.00 -41.88 7.09
N ARG A 63 -0.62 -41.89 5.90
CA ARG A 63 -1.96 -41.34 5.69
C ARG A 63 -3.00 -42.04 6.58
N ARG A 64 -3.02 -43.37 6.57
CA ARG A 64 -3.97 -44.17 7.39
C ARG A 64 -3.75 -43.94 8.88
N PHE A 65 -2.50 -43.95 9.34
CA PHE A 65 -2.17 -43.66 10.74
C PHE A 65 -2.64 -42.26 11.14
N PHE A 66 -2.39 -41.24 10.32
CA PHE A 66 -2.80 -39.86 10.60
C PHE A 66 -4.31 -39.76 10.84
N PHE A 67 -5.13 -40.32 9.93
CA PHE A 67 -6.58 -40.27 10.08
C PHE A 67 -7.12 -41.12 11.23
N TRP A 68 -6.50 -42.27 11.52
CA TRP A 68 -6.82 -43.06 12.71
C TRP A 68 -6.52 -42.28 13.99
N ALA A 69 -5.32 -41.69 14.09
CA ALA A 69 -4.89 -40.92 15.25
C ALA A 69 -5.70 -39.63 15.44
N LEU A 70 -6.13 -38.99 14.35
CA LEU A 70 -7.05 -37.86 14.38
C LEU A 70 -8.42 -38.27 14.94
N ARG A 71 -8.97 -39.38 14.44
CA ARG A 71 -10.29 -39.89 14.87
C ARG A 71 -10.29 -40.40 16.30
N SER A 72 -9.18 -40.99 16.77
CA SER A 72 -9.03 -41.49 18.14
C SER A 72 -8.65 -40.39 19.15
N GLY A 73 -8.51 -39.14 18.71
CA GLY A 73 -8.13 -38.01 19.58
C GLY A 73 -6.65 -37.99 20.00
N ARG A 74 -5.83 -38.91 19.49
CA ARG A 74 -4.39 -38.97 19.76
C ARG A 74 -3.62 -37.81 19.11
N ILE A 75 -4.13 -37.30 17.99
CA ILE A 75 -3.61 -36.10 17.31
C ILE A 75 -4.76 -35.10 17.16
N SER A 76 -4.48 -33.83 17.44
CA SER A 76 -5.34 -32.70 17.08
C SER A 76 -4.63 -31.87 16.01
N VAL A 77 -5.38 -31.31 15.06
CA VAL A 77 -4.85 -30.35 14.07
C VAL A 77 -5.14 -28.94 14.56
N PRO A 78 -4.18 -28.26 15.22
CA PRO A 78 -4.47 -27.02 15.95
C PRO A 78 -4.68 -25.81 15.02
N TYR A 79 -4.24 -25.88 13.76
CA TYR A 79 -4.25 -24.71 12.89
C TYR A 79 -5.66 -24.35 12.42
N ARG A 80 -6.16 -23.20 12.91
CA ARG A 80 -7.37 -22.54 12.40
C ARG A 80 -6.97 -21.27 11.66
N ARG A 81 -7.52 -21.05 10.47
CA ARG A 81 -7.31 -19.80 9.73
C ARG A 81 -7.96 -18.63 10.49
N THR A 82 -7.16 -17.67 10.92
CA THR A 82 -7.59 -16.50 11.70
C THR A 82 -7.75 -15.22 10.88
N GLY A 83 -7.41 -15.25 9.58
CA GLY A 83 -7.43 -14.08 8.70
C GLY A 83 -6.43 -12.96 9.09
N THR A 84 -5.46 -13.23 9.96
CA THR A 84 -4.55 -12.22 10.52
C THR A 84 -3.81 -11.40 9.46
N LEU A 85 -3.35 -12.05 8.39
CA LEU A 85 -2.69 -11.34 7.29
C LEU A 85 -3.60 -10.34 6.59
N GLY A 86 -4.86 -10.70 6.33
CA GLY A 86 -5.82 -9.80 5.69
C GLY A 86 -6.12 -8.60 6.60
N ARG A 87 -6.41 -8.86 7.87
CA ARG A 87 -6.65 -7.81 8.87
C ARG A 87 -5.47 -6.85 8.99
N SER A 88 -4.24 -7.35 9.00
CA SER A 88 -3.05 -6.49 9.10
C SER A 88 -2.71 -5.72 7.82
N LEU A 89 -3.49 -5.84 6.75
CA LEU A 89 -3.40 -4.97 5.57
C LEU A 89 -4.50 -3.92 5.53
N THR A 90 -5.48 -4.01 6.43
CA THR A 90 -6.52 -2.99 6.57
C THR A 90 -5.99 -1.84 7.42
N ILE A 91 -6.09 -0.62 6.89
CA ILE A 91 -5.76 0.64 7.55
C ILE A 91 -6.55 0.75 8.86
N GLY A 92 -5.85 1.13 9.93
CA GLY A 92 -6.41 1.23 11.26
C GLY A 92 -6.48 -0.10 12.03
N GLN A 93 -6.14 -1.23 11.42
CA GLN A 93 -6.08 -2.52 12.10
C GLN A 93 -4.67 -2.83 12.66
N PRO A 94 -4.58 -3.67 13.71
CA PRO A 94 -3.29 -4.07 14.27
C PRO A 94 -2.36 -4.70 13.25
N GLY A 95 -1.11 -4.22 13.24
CA GLY A 95 -0.06 -4.72 12.35
C GLY A 95 -0.04 -4.11 10.96
N ASN A 96 -0.98 -3.22 10.61
CA ASN A 96 -0.93 -2.46 9.36
C ASN A 96 0.21 -1.43 9.36
N ILE A 97 0.83 -1.28 8.19
CA ILE A 97 1.78 -0.21 7.88
C ILE A 97 1.04 0.75 6.94
N LYS A 98 0.83 1.97 7.41
CA LYS A 98 0.38 3.14 6.62
C LYS A 98 1.16 4.33 7.14
N GLU A 99 2.16 4.77 6.40
CA GLU A 99 3.05 5.84 6.83
C GLU A 99 3.33 6.79 5.66
N VAL A 100 3.31 8.10 5.93
CA VAL A 100 3.70 9.14 4.96
C VAL A 100 4.84 9.93 5.56
N ARG A 101 6.01 9.88 4.93
CA ARG A 101 7.23 10.57 5.39
C ARG A 101 7.72 11.56 4.35
N LYS A 102 8.39 12.62 4.82
CA LYS A 102 9.06 13.58 3.94
C LYS A 102 10.32 12.94 3.37
N LEU A 103 10.56 13.13 2.08
CA LEU A 103 11.75 12.67 1.39
C LEU A 103 12.28 13.81 0.49
N GLY A 104 13.25 14.58 1.01
CA GLY A 104 13.75 15.77 0.34
C GLY A 104 12.65 16.80 0.10
N GLN A 105 12.41 17.14 -1.18
CA GLN A 105 11.33 18.04 -1.62
C GLN A 105 9.99 17.29 -1.86
N GLY A 106 9.96 15.96 -1.71
CA GLY A 106 8.79 15.14 -1.94
C GLY A 106 8.29 14.40 -0.69
N VAL A 107 7.36 13.49 -0.91
CA VAL A 107 6.80 12.60 0.12
C VAL A 107 6.89 11.15 -0.36
N GLU A 108 7.11 10.24 0.59
CA GLU A 108 7.09 8.80 0.37
C GLU A 108 5.98 8.18 1.22
N GLY A 109 5.12 7.41 0.58
CA GLY A 109 4.09 6.62 1.24
C GLY A 109 4.52 5.16 1.37
N GLN A 110 4.29 4.56 2.53
CA GLN A 110 4.50 3.14 2.78
C GLN A 110 3.17 2.46 3.13
N PHE A 111 2.89 1.34 2.46
CA PHE A 111 1.73 0.50 2.70
C PHE A 111 2.17 -0.96 2.88
N GLY A 112 1.63 -1.65 3.89
CA GLY A 112 1.90 -3.07 4.07
C GLY A 112 1.49 -3.62 5.43
N THR A 113 2.23 -4.63 5.90
CA THR A 113 1.95 -5.37 7.13
C THR A 113 3.25 -5.68 7.88
N ARG A 114 3.21 -5.62 9.22
CA ARG A 114 4.29 -6.04 10.12
C ARG A 114 4.34 -7.56 10.32
N THR A 115 3.45 -8.30 9.67
CA THR A 115 3.38 -9.76 9.79
C THR A 115 4.63 -10.42 9.20
N LYS A 116 5.45 -11.04 10.06
CA LYS A 116 6.76 -11.63 9.67
C LYS A 116 6.67 -12.63 8.51
N TYR A 117 5.60 -13.41 8.43
CA TYR A 117 5.41 -14.40 7.36
C TYR A 117 4.82 -13.82 6.07
N ALA A 118 4.38 -12.56 6.05
CA ALA A 118 3.74 -11.96 4.89
C ALA A 118 4.56 -12.04 3.59
N PRO A 119 5.90 -11.83 3.60
CA PRO A 119 6.69 -11.96 2.37
C PRO A 119 6.54 -13.35 1.72
N MET A 120 6.43 -14.41 2.51
CA MET A 120 6.24 -15.78 2.00
C MET A 120 4.85 -16.01 1.40
N VAL A 121 3.87 -15.16 1.70
CA VAL A 121 2.48 -15.33 1.26
C VAL A 121 2.10 -14.36 0.15
N ILE A 122 2.55 -13.11 0.21
CA ILE A 122 2.15 -12.01 -0.70
C ILE A 122 3.35 -11.21 -1.24
N GLY A 123 4.59 -11.68 -1.03
CA GLY A 123 5.80 -11.01 -1.52
C GLY A 123 6.11 -11.34 -2.99
N GLN A 124 6.40 -10.34 -3.82
CA GLN A 124 6.62 -10.54 -5.26
C GLN A 124 7.77 -11.52 -5.59
N ARG A 125 8.87 -11.47 -4.84
CA ARG A 125 10.07 -12.30 -5.09
C ARG A 125 10.26 -13.42 -4.06
N SER A 126 9.51 -13.38 -2.96
CA SER A 126 9.67 -14.26 -1.80
C SER A 126 8.44 -15.12 -1.52
N GLN A 127 7.35 -14.97 -2.29
CA GLN A 127 6.16 -15.80 -2.15
C GLN A 127 6.51 -17.27 -2.41
N ALA A 128 6.21 -18.12 -1.42
CA ALA A 128 6.47 -19.55 -1.50
C ALA A 128 5.67 -20.18 -2.64
N ARG A 129 6.24 -21.19 -3.28
CA ARG A 129 5.61 -21.93 -4.40
C ARG A 129 4.20 -22.43 -4.10
N TYR A 130 3.92 -22.74 -2.83
CA TYR A 130 2.59 -23.19 -2.40
C TYR A 130 1.49 -22.12 -2.55
N HIS A 131 1.85 -20.84 -2.41
CA HIS A 131 0.94 -19.69 -2.49
C HIS A 131 0.78 -19.13 -3.90
N GLN A 132 1.74 -19.37 -4.79
CA GLN A 132 1.71 -18.93 -6.18
C GLN A 132 0.45 -19.45 -6.91
N GLY A 133 -0.20 -18.57 -7.67
CA GLY A 133 -1.43 -18.85 -8.41
C GLY A 133 -2.72 -18.89 -7.59
N THR A 134 -2.64 -18.86 -6.26
CA THR A 134 -3.83 -18.73 -5.38
C THR A 134 -3.83 -17.40 -4.63
N TRP A 135 -2.65 -16.92 -4.26
CA TRP A 135 -2.45 -15.67 -3.56
C TRP A 135 -1.92 -14.62 -4.52
N TRP A 136 -2.59 -13.47 -4.53
CA TRP A 136 -2.07 -12.24 -5.12
C TRP A 136 -0.84 -11.75 -4.36
N THR A 137 -0.09 -10.84 -4.98
CA THR A 137 1.05 -10.17 -4.33
C THR A 137 0.73 -8.71 -4.00
N LEU A 138 1.39 -8.15 -2.99
CA LEU A 138 1.19 -6.74 -2.63
C LEU A 138 1.60 -5.79 -3.78
N ASN A 139 2.55 -6.22 -4.61
CA ASN A 139 2.98 -5.51 -5.82
C ASN A 139 1.87 -5.47 -6.89
N GLU A 140 1.09 -6.54 -7.05
CA GLU A 140 -0.08 -6.54 -7.94
C GLU A 140 -1.14 -5.54 -7.47
N ALA A 141 -1.41 -5.49 -6.17
CA ALA A 141 -2.34 -4.49 -5.61
C ALA A 141 -1.84 -3.06 -5.87
N GLY A 142 -0.56 -2.78 -5.67
CA GLY A 142 0.04 -1.47 -5.99
C GLY A 142 -0.03 -1.13 -7.49
N LYS A 143 0.21 -2.10 -8.38
CA LYS A 143 0.05 -1.90 -9.83
C LYS A 143 -1.39 -1.61 -10.21
N LYS A 144 -2.35 -2.29 -9.58
CA LYS A 144 -3.79 -2.08 -9.80
C LYS A 144 -4.24 -0.68 -9.34
N ALA A 145 -3.68 -0.17 -8.23
CA ALA A 145 -3.99 1.16 -7.70
C ALA A 145 -3.38 2.31 -8.51
N ARG A 146 -2.30 2.05 -9.25
CA ARG A 146 -1.49 3.07 -9.93
C ARG A 146 -2.29 4.06 -10.81
N PRO A 147 -3.29 3.65 -11.63
CA PRO A 147 -4.06 4.59 -12.42
C PRO A 147 -4.84 5.61 -11.57
N ASP A 148 -5.44 5.17 -10.46
CA ASP A 148 -6.20 6.05 -9.57
C ASP A 148 -5.29 6.98 -8.78
N ILE A 149 -4.14 6.47 -8.32
CA ILE A 149 -3.08 7.28 -7.70
C ILE A 149 -2.62 8.36 -8.68
N ASN A 150 -2.31 8.01 -9.92
CA ASN A 150 -1.89 8.98 -10.94
C ASN A 150 -2.95 10.06 -11.18
N ARG A 151 -4.23 9.67 -11.23
CA ARG A 151 -5.35 10.62 -11.36
C ARG A 151 -5.38 11.59 -10.18
N LEU A 152 -5.21 11.07 -8.97
CA LEU A 152 -5.20 11.86 -7.75
C LEU A 152 -4.06 12.90 -7.73
N PHE A 153 -2.84 12.48 -8.06
CA PHE A 153 -1.69 13.39 -8.16
C PHE A 153 -1.83 14.41 -9.30
N ALA A 154 -2.43 14.02 -10.44
CA ALA A 154 -2.70 14.96 -11.53
C ALA A 154 -3.72 16.03 -11.11
N GLN A 155 -4.76 15.67 -10.35
CA GLN A 155 -5.72 16.63 -9.81
C GLN A 155 -5.06 17.58 -8.80
N MET A 156 -4.22 17.06 -7.90
CA MET A 156 -3.44 17.88 -6.97
C MET A 156 -2.56 18.88 -7.73
N ALA A 157 -1.82 18.44 -8.75
CA ALA A 157 -0.96 19.32 -9.54
C ALA A 157 -1.74 20.45 -10.22
N ARG A 158 -2.95 20.16 -10.75
CA ARG A 158 -3.84 21.19 -11.33
C ARG A 158 -4.27 22.22 -10.28
N ARG A 159 -4.76 21.77 -9.11
CA ARG A 159 -5.15 22.68 -8.02
C ARG A 159 -4.00 23.60 -7.60
N MET A 160 -2.79 23.06 -7.51
CA MET A 160 -1.59 23.83 -7.17
C MET A 160 -1.22 24.85 -8.26
N ALA A 161 -1.31 24.47 -9.53
CA ALA A 161 -1.05 25.37 -10.64
C ALA A 161 -2.07 26.52 -10.69
N ASP A 162 -3.36 26.23 -10.49
CA ASP A 162 -4.42 27.23 -10.47
C ASP A 162 -4.23 28.21 -9.29
N PHE A 163 -3.83 27.70 -8.12
CA PHE A 163 -3.49 28.52 -6.96
C PHE A 163 -2.34 29.50 -7.24
N ILE A 164 -1.24 29.02 -7.84
CA ILE A 164 -0.08 29.86 -8.18
C ILE A 164 -0.47 30.90 -9.23
N ALA A 165 -1.25 30.49 -10.25
CA ALA A 165 -1.76 31.38 -11.28
C ALA A 165 -2.78 32.42 -10.77
N GLY A 166 -3.21 32.33 -9.51
CA GLY A 166 -4.21 33.24 -8.94
C GLY A 166 -5.62 33.00 -9.39
N LYS A 167 -5.90 31.84 -9.97
CA LYS A 167 -7.24 31.41 -10.38
C LYS A 167 -8.01 30.78 -9.21
N GLY A 168 -7.77 31.28 -8.00
CA GLY A 168 -8.08 30.58 -6.76
C GLY A 168 -9.58 30.36 -6.51
N ALA A 169 -9.91 29.06 -6.43
CA ALA A 169 -11.02 28.38 -5.75
C ALA A 169 -12.46 28.85 -5.98
#